data_AF-A0A6A7SCR9-F1
#
_entry.id   AF-A0A6A7SCR9-F1
#
_cell.length_a   1.000
_cell.length_b   1.000
_cell.length_c   1.000
_cell.angle_alpha   90.00
_cell.angle_beta   90.00
_cell.angle_gamma   90.00
#
_symmetry.space_group_name_H-M   'P 1'
#
loop_
_entity.id
_entity.type
_entity.pdbx_description
1 polymer ?
#
loop_
_entity_poly.entity_id
_entity_poly.type
_entity_poly.pdbx_seq_one_letter_code
_entity_poly.pdbx_strand_id
1 'polypeptide(L)'
;MAEVRPWIGSYISVGQFKTLRDLVLVDCSVEHGRGFVFFLDEPEPAQREKATWGDIDQAFSEPVTSGDSTADYAPTQILAEAFRRHGYDGIAYKSVLGRGFNVALFNVNAADLINCFLFEAKKVSFEFSETGNPYFVKKYYENNE
;
A
#
# COMPACT_ATOMS: atom_id res chain seq x y z
N MET A 1 5.13 10.77 4.51
CA MET A 1 4.23 11.96 4.52
C MET A 1 3.31 12.00 3.32
N ALA A 2 3.74 11.58 2.12
CA ALA A 2 2.84 11.46 0.97
C ALA A 2 1.66 10.48 1.24
N GLU A 3 1.88 9.47 2.09
CA GLU A 3 0.86 8.51 2.56
C GLU A 3 -0.47 9.14 3.01
N VAL A 4 -0.42 10.25 3.78
CA VAL A 4 -1.63 10.89 4.33
C VAL A 4 -2.34 11.81 3.33
N ARG A 5 -1.87 11.85 2.07
CA ARG A 5 -2.44 12.62 0.95
C ARG A 5 -2.83 14.06 1.34
N PRO A 6 -1.88 14.84 1.87
CA PRO A 6 -2.19 16.15 2.42
C PRO A 6 -2.55 17.15 1.33
N TRP A 7 -3.50 18.04 1.61
CA TRP A 7 -3.78 19.21 0.78
C TRP A 7 -2.73 20.29 1.00
N ILE A 8 -2.47 21.13 -0.01
CA ILE A 8 -1.60 22.30 0.16
C ILE A 8 -2.16 23.20 1.28
N GLY A 9 -1.30 23.62 2.21
CA GLY A 9 -1.67 24.39 3.41
C GLY A 9 -2.18 23.54 4.58
N SER A 10 -2.27 22.22 4.44
CA SER A 10 -2.61 21.35 5.58
C SER A 10 -1.43 21.19 6.54
N TYR A 11 -1.75 21.11 7.83
CA TYR A 11 -0.79 20.82 8.89
C TYR A 11 -0.79 19.32 9.19
N ILE A 12 0.40 18.72 9.21
CA ILE A 12 0.61 17.29 9.42
C ILE A 12 1.49 17.12 10.66
N SER A 13 0.97 16.41 11.66
CA SER A 13 1.79 15.98 12.81
C SER A 13 2.52 14.69 12.46
N VAL A 14 3.84 14.69 12.63
CA VAL A 14 4.70 13.52 12.41
C VAL A 14 5.35 13.15 13.73
N GLY A 15 5.06 11.94 14.21
CA GLY A 15 5.69 11.38 15.41
C GLY A 15 6.88 10.49 15.03
N GLN A 16 7.99 10.60 15.78
CA GLN A 16 9.04 9.60 15.75
C GLN A 16 8.83 8.61 16.89
N PHE A 17 8.90 7.31 16.60
CA PHE A 17 8.69 6.25 17.57
C PHE A 17 9.96 5.43 17.76
N LYS A 18 10.19 4.94 18.99
CA LYS A 18 11.22 3.94 19.32
C LYS A 18 10.54 2.63 19.68
N THR A 19 11.00 1.53 19.11
CA THR A 19 10.58 0.20 19.57
C THR A 19 11.19 -0.08 20.95
N LEU A 20 10.40 -0.67 21.84
CA LEU A 20 10.82 -0.95 23.23
C LEU A 20 11.58 -2.28 23.37
N ARG A 21 11.50 -3.10 22.32
CA ARG A 21 12.16 -4.41 22.19
C ARG A 21 12.33 -4.74 20.72
N ASP A 22 13.02 -5.84 20.45
CA ASP A 22 13.04 -6.44 19.13
C ASP A 22 11.64 -6.95 18.76
N LEU A 23 11.22 -6.67 17.52
CA LEU A 23 9.91 -7.02 16.99
C LEU A 23 10.05 -8.03 15.86
N VAL A 24 9.19 -9.04 15.86
CA VAL A 24 9.12 -10.03 14.77
C VAL A 24 7.96 -9.65 13.85
N LEU A 25 8.30 -9.22 12.64
CA LEU A 25 7.33 -8.76 11.64
C LEU A 25 7.19 -9.79 10.52
N VAL A 26 5.98 -9.92 9.99
CA VAL A 26 5.75 -10.61 8.70
C VAL A 26 6.10 -9.65 7.58
N ASP A 27 7.01 -10.05 6.69
CA ASP A 27 7.44 -9.24 5.56
C ASP A 27 6.56 -9.52 4.33
N CYS A 28 5.60 -8.61 4.10
CA CYS A 28 4.72 -8.57 2.94
C CYS A 28 5.20 -7.53 1.91
N SER A 29 6.52 -7.35 1.72
CA SER A 29 7.08 -6.31 0.83
C SER A 29 8.06 -6.81 -0.23
N VAL A 30 8.31 -8.12 -0.25
CA VAL A 30 9.39 -8.76 -1.02
C VAL A 30 9.05 -8.96 -2.49
N GLU A 31 7.78 -9.20 -2.81
CA GLU A 31 7.35 -9.63 -4.16
C GLU A 31 6.68 -8.51 -4.97
N HIS A 32 6.77 -7.28 -4.49
CA HIS A 32 6.17 -6.08 -5.07
C HIS A 32 6.54 -5.85 -6.53
N GLY A 33 5.55 -5.47 -7.35
CA GLY A 33 5.75 -5.09 -8.75
C GLY A 33 5.73 -6.26 -9.74
N ARG A 34 5.43 -7.47 -9.30
CA ARG A 34 5.01 -8.53 -10.22
C ARG A 34 3.53 -8.38 -10.49
N GLY A 35 3.20 -7.89 -11.69
CA GLY A 35 1.81 -7.86 -12.15
C GLY A 35 1.17 -9.23 -12.02
N PHE A 36 -0.16 -9.24 -11.93
CA PHE A 36 -0.98 -10.44 -11.80
C PHE A 36 -0.46 -11.59 -12.67
N VAL A 37 0.00 -12.66 -12.03
CA VAL A 37 0.59 -13.81 -12.73
C VAL A 37 -0.53 -14.80 -13.03
N PHE A 38 -1.05 -14.75 -14.25
CA PHE A 38 -2.02 -15.74 -14.72
C PHE A 38 -1.31 -16.98 -15.25
N PHE A 39 -1.53 -18.12 -14.61
CA PHE A 39 -1.00 -19.41 -15.07
C PHE A 39 -2.06 -20.13 -15.91
N LEU A 40 -1.69 -20.59 -17.11
CA LEU A 40 -2.57 -21.37 -17.99
C LEU A 40 -2.71 -22.83 -17.56
N ASP A 41 -1.69 -23.36 -16.87
CA ASP A 41 -1.64 -24.69 -16.27
C ASP A 41 -1.26 -24.58 -14.78
N GLU A 42 -1.48 -25.63 -13.98
CA GLU A 42 -1.15 -25.62 -12.54
C GLU A 42 0.36 -25.34 -12.35
N PRO A 43 0.75 -24.24 -11.69
CA PRO A 43 2.15 -23.90 -11.50
C PRO A 43 2.82 -24.83 -10.47
N GLU A 44 4.15 -24.93 -10.57
CA GLU A 44 4.94 -25.64 -9.56
C GLU A 44 4.71 -25.03 -8.16
N PRO A 45 4.79 -25.82 -7.06
CA PRO A 45 4.47 -25.35 -5.72
C PRO A 45 5.19 -24.06 -5.31
N ALA A 46 6.47 -23.93 -5.65
CA ALA A 46 7.27 -22.75 -5.37
C ALA A 46 6.82 -21.52 -6.16
N GLN A 47 6.35 -21.70 -7.40
CA GLN A 47 5.82 -20.61 -8.23
C GLN A 47 4.46 -20.15 -7.70
N ARG A 48 3.63 -21.09 -7.25
CA ARG A 48 2.33 -20.82 -6.64
C ARG A 48 2.47 -20.02 -5.35
N GLU A 49 3.33 -20.47 -4.44
CA GLU A 49 3.61 -19.76 -3.18
C GLU A 49 4.08 -18.33 -3.44
N LYS A 50 4.99 -18.16 -4.39
CA LYS A 50 5.53 -16.86 -4.76
C LYS A 50 4.46 -15.92 -5.35
N ALA A 51 3.55 -16.46 -6.16
CA ALA A 51 2.43 -15.69 -6.70
C ALA A 51 1.48 -15.23 -5.58
N THR A 52 1.13 -16.14 -4.66
CA THR A 52 0.28 -15.81 -3.50
C THR A 52 0.90 -14.72 -2.62
N TRP A 53 2.21 -14.78 -2.36
CA TRP A 53 2.90 -13.72 -1.61
C TRP A 53 2.92 -12.38 -2.37
N GLY A 54 3.01 -12.42 -3.70
CA GLY A 54 2.86 -11.23 -4.55
C GLY A 54 1.47 -10.60 -4.43
N ASP A 55 0.41 -11.41 -4.48
CA ASP A 55 -0.97 -10.94 -4.31
C ASP A 55 -1.19 -10.33 -2.92
N ILE A 56 -0.62 -10.95 -1.87
CA ILE A 56 -0.68 -10.45 -0.49
C ILE A 56 0.04 -9.09 -0.37
N ASP A 57 1.25 -8.97 -0.91
CA ASP A 57 2.03 -7.71 -0.93
C ASP A 57 1.23 -6.58 -1.61
N GLN A 58 0.68 -6.86 -2.80
CA GLN A 58 -0.14 -5.90 -3.53
C GLN A 58 -1.36 -5.47 -2.71
N ALA A 59 -2.09 -6.42 -2.12
CA ALA A 59 -3.28 -6.12 -1.33
C ALA A 59 -2.98 -5.29 -0.07
N PHE A 60 -1.86 -5.53 0.61
CA PHE A 60 -1.44 -4.71 1.76
C PHE A 60 -0.96 -3.31 1.36
N SER A 61 -0.43 -3.18 0.15
CA SER A 61 0.07 -1.91 -0.37
C SER A 61 -1.05 -1.04 -0.96
N GLU A 62 -2.12 -1.64 -1.47
CA GLU A 62 -3.19 -0.92 -2.16
C GLU A 62 -3.86 0.13 -1.24
N PRO A 63 -3.86 1.41 -1.62
CA PRO A 63 -4.27 2.46 -0.71
C PRO A 63 -5.78 2.63 -0.70
N VAL A 64 -6.36 2.54 0.50
CA VAL A 64 -7.81 2.68 0.71
C VAL A 64 -8.31 4.06 0.27
N THR A 65 -9.21 4.11 -0.71
CA THR A 65 -9.96 5.29 -1.10
C THR A 65 -11.29 5.36 -0.34
N SER A 66 -11.84 6.56 -0.17
CA SER A 66 -13.11 6.79 0.54
C SER A 66 -14.34 6.15 -0.13
N GLY A 67 -14.17 5.52 -1.30
CA GLY A 67 -15.19 4.73 -1.99
C GLY A 67 -14.95 3.22 -1.98
N ASP A 68 -13.85 2.75 -1.39
CA ASP A 68 -13.52 1.32 -1.38
C ASP A 68 -14.48 0.57 -0.46
N SER A 69 -14.93 -0.59 -0.93
CA SER A 69 -15.87 -1.40 -0.19
C SER A 69 -15.13 -2.12 0.94
N THR A 70 -15.77 -2.34 2.09
CA THR A 70 -15.21 -3.15 3.18
C THR A 70 -14.77 -4.55 2.72
N ALA A 71 -15.29 -5.04 1.59
CA ALA A 71 -14.92 -6.32 1.00
C ALA A 71 -13.48 -6.36 0.49
N ASP A 72 -12.96 -5.26 -0.04
CA ASP A 72 -11.61 -5.21 -0.63
C ASP A 72 -10.52 -5.32 0.46
N TYR A 73 -10.86 -4.94 1.69
CA TYR A 73 -9.93 -4.93 2.83
C TYR A 73 -10.16 -6.06 3.84
N ALA A 74 -11.26 -6.82 3.72
CA ALA A 74 -11.52 -7.97 4.58
C ALA A 74 -10.41 -9.04 4.51
N PRO A 75 -9.85 -9.38 3.34
CA PRO A 75 -8.78 -10.38 3.25
C PRO A 75 -7.51 -9.97 4.03
N THR A 76 -7.06 -8.72 3.90
CA THR A 76 -5.84 -8.22 4.58
C THR A 76 -6.05 -8.15 6.09
N GLN A 77 -7.25 -7.80 6.56
CA GLN A 77 -7.60 -7.84 7.99
C GLN A 77 -7.60 -9.27 8.55
N ILE A 78 -8.14 -10.24 7.83
CA ILE A 78 -8.14 -11.65 8.24
C ILE A 78 -6.70 -12.18 8.34
N LEU A 79 -5.86 -11.88 7.36
CA LEU A 79 -4.44 -12.24 7.38
C LEU A 79 -3.71 -11.58 8.55
N ALA A 80 -3.94 -10.29 8.79
CA ALA A 80 -3.35 -9.58 9.91
C ALA A 80 -3.71 -10.21 11.26
N GLU A 81 -4.99 -10.58 11.44
CA GLU A 81 -5.44 -11.26 12.65
C GLU A 81 -4.84 -12.67 12.77
N ALA A 82 -4.69 -13.40 11.67
CA ALA A 82 -4.00 -14.69 11.67
C ALA A 82 -2.54 -14.54 12.11
N PHE A 83 -1.80 -13.58 11.56
CA PHE A 83 -0.41 -13.31 11.97
C PHE A 83 -0.33 -12.93 13.45
N ARG A 84 -1.23 -12.05 13.93
CA ARG A 84 -1.31 -11.70 15.36
C ARG A 84 -1.51 -12.94 16.24
N ARG A 85 -2.41 -13.84 15.85
CA ARG A 85 -2.69 -15.08 16.59
C ARG A 85 -1.52 -16.08 16.58
N HIS A 86 -0.67 -16.01 15.57
CA HIS A 86 0.57 -16.80 15.48
C HIS A 86 1.76 -16.19 16.22
N GLY A 87 1.58 -15.06 16.90
CA GLY A 87 2.59 -14.46 17.79
C GLY A 87 3.53 -13.47 17.11
N TYR A 88 3.23 -13.04 15.88
CA TYR A 88 3.95 -11.93 15.26
C TYR A 88 3.56 -10.59 15.90
N ASP A 89 4.47 -9.61 15.84
CA ASP A 89 4.28 -8.29 16.42
C ASP A 89 3.66 -7.28 15.46
N GLY A 90 3.69 -7.58 14.16
CA GLY A 90 3.19 -6.71 13.12
C GLY A 90 3.50 -7.19 11.71
N ILE A 91 3.26 -6.30 10.75
CA ILE A 91 3.42 -6.52 9.31
C ILE A 91 4.28 -5.39 8.74
N ALA A 92 5.26 -5.72 7.92
CA ALA A 92 5.96 -4.79 7.07
C ALA A 92 5.44 -4.92 5.62
N TYR A 93 5.13 -3.81 4.96
CA TYR A 93 4.59 -3.82 3.59
C TYR A 93 5.14 -2.64 2.80
N LYS A 94 5.04 -2.70 1.47
CA LYS A 94 5.63 -1.68 0.61
C LYS A 94 4.89 -0.35 0.74
N SER A 95 5.64 0.76 0.82
CA SER A 95 5.03 2.09 0.71
C SER A 95 4.73 2.40 -0.76
N VAL A 96 3.47 2.73 -1.08
CA VAL A 96 3.06 3.10 -2.45
C VAL A 96 3.50 4.50 -2.84
N LEU A 97 3.57 5.42 -1.87
CA LEU A 97 3.81 6.84 -2.13
C LEU A 97 5.21 7.32 -1.75
N GLY A 98 6.10 6.40 -1.32
CA GLY A 98 7.44 6.76 -0.84
C GLY A 98 8.46 5.65 -1.04
N ARG A 99 9.74 6.01 -0.92
CA ARG A 99 10.83 5.04 -0.84
C ARG A 99 10.85 4.43 0.57
N GLY A 100 10.75 3.12 0.67
CA GLY A 100 10.83 2.39 1.93
C GLY A 100 9.66 1.43 2.14
N PHE A 101 9.37 1.17 3.41
CA PHE A 101 8.33 0.25 3.86
C PHE A 101 7.48 0.92 4.94
N ASN A 102 6.22 0.55 5.00
CA ASN A 102 5.32 0.86 6.09
C ASN A 102 5.30 -0.31 7.07
N VAL A 103 5.05 -0.03 8.35
CA VAL A 103 4.96 -1.04 9.40
C VAL A 103 3.65 -0.84 10.15
N ALA A 104 2.86 -1.90 10.27
CA ALA A 104 1.68 -1.97 11.11
C ALA A 104 1.98 -2.84 12.33
N LEU A 105 1.92 -2.26 13.53
CA LEU A 105 2.12 -2.98 14.79
C LEU A 105 0.79 -3.43 15.39
N PHE A 106 0.69 -4.67 15.85
CA PHE A 106 -0.54 -5.18 16.49
C PHE A 106 -0.69 -4.74 17.95
N ASN A 107 0.42 -4.42 18.62
CA ASN A 107 0.42 -3.88 19.97
C ASN A 107 0.96 -2.45 19.97
N VAL A 108 0.08 -1.48 20.25
CA VAL A 108 0.45 -0.06 20.31
C VAL A 108 1.47 0.26 21.40
N ASN A 109 1.57 -0.58 22.44
CA ASN A 109 2.54 -0.42 23.52
C ASN A 109 3.92 -1.02 23.17
N ALA A 110 4.11 -1.52 21.95
CA ALA A 110 5.41 -2.03 21.50
C ALA A 110 6.39 -0.91 21.08
N ALA A 111 5.89 0.32 20.92
CA ALA A 111 6.69 1.47 20.56
C ALA A 111 6.24 2.73 21.30
N ASP A 112 7.22 3.52 21.75
CA ASP A 112 6.97 4.80 22.44
C ASP A 112 7.25 5.98 21.50
N LEU A 113 6.39 6.98 21.60
CA LEU A 113 6.58 8.27 20.94
C LEU A 113 7.75 9.03 21.59
N ILE A 114 8.78 9.36 20.81
CA ILE A 114 9.96 10.08 21.28
C ILE A 114 9.78 11.59 21.11
N ASN A 115 9.24 12.01 19.97
CA ASN A 115 9.01 13.41 19.64
C ASN A 115 7.90 13.56 18.58
N CYS A 116 7.38 14.78 18.47
CA CYS A 116 6.42 15.17 17.45
C CYS A 116 6.92 16.43 16.72
N PHE A 117 6.70 16.46 15.42
CA PHE A 117 6.97 17.59 14.56
C PHE A 117 5.68 18.01 13.86
N LEU A 118 5.50 19.32 13.70
CA LEU A 118 4.42 19.86 12.89
C LEU A 118 5.00 20.32 11.55
N PHE A 119 4.47 19.78 10.47
CA PHE A 119 4.83 20.17 9.12
C PHE A 119 3.65 20.83 8.43
N GLU A 120 3.94 21.78 7.54
CA GLU A 120 2.97 22.36 6.63
C GLU A 120 3.22 21.82 5.22
N ALA A 121 2.18 21.32 4.58
CA ALA A 121 2.24 20.87 3.20
C ALA A 121 2.33 22.07 2.24
N LYS A 122 3.54 22.45 1.83
CA LYS A 122 3.76 23.61 0.95
C LYS A 122 3.53 23.34 -0.53
N LYS A 123 3.78 22.10 -0.97
CA LYS A 123 3.66 21.69 -2.37
C LYS A 123 3.34 20.20 -2.44
N VAL A 124 2.42 19.84 -3.34
CA VAL A 124 2.12 18.47 -3.74
C VAL A 124 2.42 18.36 -5.22
N SER A 125 3.09 17.29 -5.64
CA SER A 125 3.39 17.00 -7.04
C SER A 125 2.66 15.74 -7.44
N PHE A 126 1.80 15.82 -8.45
CA PHE A 126 1.14 14.67 -9.04
C PHE A 126 1.70 14.44 -10.44
N GLU A 127 1.97 13.19 -10.76
CA GLU A 127 2.35 12.75 -12.11
C GLU A 127 1.16 11.99 -12.70
N PHE A 128 0.77 12.35 -13.93
CA PHE A 128 -0.36 11.75 -14.62
C PHE A 128 0.13 11.20 -15.95
N SER A 129 -0.34 10.00 -16.29
CA SER A 129 -0.15 9.39 -17.60
C SER A 129 -1.50 8.96 -18.15
N GLU A 130 -1.67 9.07 -19.47
CA GLU A 130 -2.85 8.53 -20.15
C GLU A 130 -2.81 6.99 -20.09
N THR A 131 -3.85 6.36 -19.55
CA THR A 131 -3.91 4.90 -19.35
C THR A 131 -4.86 4.19 -20.31
N GLY A 132 -5.45 4.90 -21.27
CA GLY A 132 -6.42 4.36 -22.21
C GLY A 132 -6.36 5.05 -23.57
N ASN A 133 -7.07 4.50 -24.54
CA ASN A 133 -7.18 5.15 -25.85
C ASN A 133 -8.11 6.37 -25.74
N PRO A 134 -7.70 7.55 -26.23
CA PRO A 134 -8.57 8.71 -26.25
C PRO A 134 -9.78 8.43 -27.14
N TYR A 135 -10.99 8.73 -26.65
CA TYR A 135 -12.18 8.70 -27.48
C TYR A 135 -12.31 10.01 -28.25
N PHE A 136 -12.39 9.92 -29.57
CA PHE A 136 -12.54 11.07 -30.44
C PHE A 136 -14.02 11.38 -30.68
N VAL A 137 -14.43 12.61 -30.36
CA VAL A 137 -15.79 13.08 -30.61
C VAL A 137 -15.97 13.36 -32.11
N LYS A 138 -16.77 12.52 -32.78
CA LYS A 138 -16.97 12.54 -34.25
C LYS A 138 -17.17 13.93 -34.86
N LYS A 139 -17.98 14.79 -34.23
CA LYS A 139 -18.26 16.17 -34.67
C LYS A 139 -17.01 17.03 -34.96
N TYR A 140 -15.87 16.73 -34.34
CA TYR A 140 -14.63 17.51 -34.47
C TYR A 140 -13.57 16.85 -35.38
N TYR A 141 -13.82 15.63 -35.85
CA TYR A 141 -12.92 14.86 -36.70
C TYR A 141 -13.60 14.38 -38.00
N GLU A 142 -14.83 14.81 -38.24
CA GLU A 142 -15.43 14.80 -39.58
C GLU A 142 -14.71 15.85 -40.43
N ASN A 143 -13.86 15.41 -41.34
CA ASN A 143 -13.45 16.23 -42.47
C ASN A 143 -13.18 15.39 -43.71
N ASN A 144 -13.93 15.77 -44.75
CA ASN A 144 -13.48 15.93 -46.13
C ASN A 144 -13.07 14.65 -46.87
N GLU A 145 -14.08 13.93 -47.39
CA GLU A 145 -13.95 13.31 -48.72
C GLU A 145 -14.02 14.39 -49.81
#